data_AF-A0A3B3XCF3-F1
#
_entry.id   AF-A0A3B3XCF3-F1
#
_cell.length_a   1.000
_cell.length_b   1.000
_cell.length_c   1.000
_cell.angle_alpha   90.00
_cell.angle_beta   90.00
_cell.angle_gamma   90.00
#
_symmetry.space_group_name_H-M   'P 1'
#
loop_
_entity.id
_entity.type
_entity.pdbx_description
1 polymer ?
#
loop_
_entity_poly.entity_id
_entity_poly.type
_entity_poly.pdbx_seq_one_letter_code
_entity_poly.pdbx_strand_id
1 'polypeptide(L)'
;GAKTNFLSGGPRFLAATATGVVHSTSSECRPPNPERFSGDVSKFRGFLFQCTILFNHSPHCFSHDGAKISFIISHLSGQALDWSTPSDNPPNCSAESPDLR
;
A
#
# COMPACT_ATOMS: atom_id res chain seq x y z
N GLY A 1 -7.12 22.89 -74.86
CA GLY A 1 -7.15 21.48 -75.29
C GLY A 1 -7.19 20.62 -74.05
N ALA A 2 -8.28 19.88 -73.88
CA ALA A 2 -8.45 18.92 -72.80
C ALA A 2 -7.93 17.55 -73.24
N LYS A 3 -7.19 16.86 -72.36
CA LYS A 3 -7.08 15.39 -72.18
C LYS A 3 -5.81 15.10 -71.39
N THR A 4 -5.72 14.19 -70.44
CA THR A 4 -6.63 13.28 -69.75
C THR A 4 -5.79 12.54 -68.71
N ASN A 5 -6.44 12.17 -67.59
CA ASN A 5 -6.31 10.91 -66.86
C ASN A 5 -4.93 10.50 -66.33
N PHE A 6 -4.87 10.11 -65.06
CA PHE A 6 -4.75 8.70 -64.68
C PHE A 6 -4.84 8.57 -63.16
N LEU A 7 -5.69 7.63 -62.72
CA LEU A 7 -5.57 6.73 -61.56
C LEU A 7 -5.15 7.32 -60.20
N SER A 8 -5.92 6.99 -59.16
CA SER A 8 -5.53 5.93 -58.20
C SER A 8 -6.20 6.15 -56.85
N GLY A 9 -6.80 5.06 -56.36
CA GLY A 9 -6.83 4.64 -54.96
C GLY A 9 -6.92 5.69 -53.84
N GLY A 10 -8.00 5.61 -53.07
CA GLY A 10 -7.92 5.94 -51.64
C GLY A 10 -6.80 5.13 -50.96
N PRO A 11 -6.33 5.57 -49.79
CA PRO A 11 -7.19 5.63 -48.61
C PRO A 11 -7.18 6.99 -47.93
N ARG A 12 -8.23 7.24 -47.14
CA ARG A 12 -8.29 8.35 -46.19
C ARG A 12 -7.16 8.14 -45.19
N PHE A 13 -6.11 8.95 -45.28
CA PHE A 13 -5.12 9.05 -44.20
C PHE A 13 -5.82 9.69 -43.01
N LEU A 14 -6.22 8.87 -42.04
CA LEU A 14 -6.50 9.36 -40.70
C LEU A 14 -5.17 9.79 -40.12
N ALA A 15 -4.97 11.11 -40.05
CA ALA A 15 -3.87 11.70 -39.30
C ALA A 15 -4.00 11.27 -37.84
N ALA A 16 -3.16 10.31 -37.43
CA ALA A 16 -3.03 9.93 -36.04
C ALA A 16 -2.34 11.08 -35.30
N THR A 17 -3.13 11.92 -34.62
CA THR A 17 -2.62 12.83 -33.60
C THR A 17 -2.10 11.97 -32.45
N ALA A 18 -0.80 11.69 -32.45
CA ALA A 18 -0.12 11.16 -31.28
C ALA A 18 -0.12 12.26 -30.20
N THR A 19 -1.19 12.33 -29.42
CA THR A 19 -1.18 12.99 -28.12
C THR A 19 -0.22 12.19 -27.25
N GLY A 20 1.05 12.58 -27.28
CA GLY A 20 2.02 12.18 -26.28
C GLY A 20 1.53 12.72 -24.94
N VAL A 21 0.76 11.90 -24.22
CA VAL A 21 0.63 12.04 -22.78
C VAL A 21 2.04 11.83 -22.26
N VAL A 22 2.74 12.94 -22.06
CA VAL A 22 3.83 13.03 -21.09
C VAL A 22 3.19 12.67 -19.77
N HIS A 23 3.17 11.37 -19.45
CA HIS A 23 3.03 10.93 -18.08
C HIS A 23 4.27 11.52 -17.42
N SER A 24 4.11 12.70 -16.81
CA SER A 24 4.98 13.14 -15.75
C SER A 24 4.93 12.02 -14.74
N THR A 25 5.86 11.08 -14.85
CA THR A 25 6.26 10.24 -13.74
C THR A 25 6.90 11.20 -12.77
N SER A 26 6.05 11.96 -12.07
CA SER A 26 6.33 12.29 -10.69
C SER A 26 6.64 10.95 -10.06
N SER A 27 7.92 10.58 -10.08
CA SER A 27 8.49 9.67 -9.11
C SER A 27 8.38 10.43 -7.81
N GLU A 28 7.14 10.58 -7.33
CA GLU A 28 6.85 10.89 -5.96
C GLU A 28 7.67 9.84 -5.22
N CYS A 29 8.73 10.31 -4.55
CA CYS A 29 9.74 9.49 -3.91
C CYS A 29 9.07 8.76 -2.73
N ARG A 30 8.15 7.86 -3.04
CA ARG A 30 7.38 7.12 -2.07
C ARG A 30 8.36 6.15 -1.44
N PRO A 31 8.58 6.26 -0.12
CA PRO A 31 9.47 5.35 0.56
C PRO A 31 9.01 3.92 0.31
N PRO A 32 9.94 2.96 0.14
CA PRO A 32 9.59 1.56 -0.06
C PRO A 32 8.72 1.08 1.11
N ASN A 33 7.76 0.20 0.83
CA ASN A 33 6.94 -0.39 1.88
C ASN A 33 7.83 -1.14 2.87
N PRO A 34 7.55 -1.02 4.18
CA PRO A 34 8.32 -1.72 5.20
C PRO A 34 8.28 -3.23 5.00
N GLU A 35 9.37 -3.90 5.35
CA GLU A 35 9.42 -5.36 5.40
C GLU A 35 8.38 -5.89 6.39
N ARG A 36 7.75 -7.04 6.06
CA ARG A 36 6.79 -7.67 6.96
C ARG A 36 7.49 -8.13 8.25
N PHE A 37 6.89 -7.82 9.39
CA PHE A 37 7.45 -8.13 10.70
C PHE A 37 6.96 -9.48 11.21
N SER A 38 7.87 -10.46 11.31
CA SER A 38 7.54 -11.84 11.73
C SER A 38 7.45 -12.05 13.25
N GLY A 39 7.92 -11.08 14.05
CA GLY A 39 8.05 -11.21 15.51
C GLY A 39 9.50 -11.13 16.05
N ASP A 40 10.50 -10.92 15.19
CA ASP A 40 11.89 -10.79 15.63
C ASP A 40 12.15 -9.44 16.33
N VAL A 41 12.32 -9.46 17.64
CA VAL A 41 12.53 -8.26 18.48
C VAL A 41 13.71 -7.41 18.00
N SER A 42 14.73 -8.02 17.39
CA SER A 42 15.91 -7.32 16.84
C SER A 42 15.54 -6.38 15.70
N LYS A 43 14.51 -6.75 14.92
CA LYS A 43 14.02 -5.98 13.76
C LYS A 43 12.89 -5.01 14.11
N PHE A 44 12.32 -5.11 15.32
CA PHE A 44 11.15 -4.32 15.72
C PHE A 44 11.39 -2.81 15.64
N ARG A 45 12.55 -2.34 16.12
CA ARG A 45 12.93 -0.91 16.06
C ARG A 45 13.06 -0.42 14.62
N GLY A 46 13.69 -1.22 13.75
CA GLY A 46 13.84 -0.89 12.33
C GLY A 46 12.51 -0.85 11.59
N PHE A 47 11.59 -1.76 11.92
CA PHE A 47 10.24 -1.79 11.38
C PHE A 47 9.43 -0.54 11.78
N LEU A 48 9.40 -0.18 13.07
CA LEU A 48 8.70 1.02 13.53
C LEU A 48 9.25 2.31 12.90
N PHE A 49 10.57 2.38 12.74
CA PHE A 49 11.21 3.51 12.09
C PHE A 49 10.77 3.65 10.62
N GLN A 50 10.71 2.54 9.87
CA GLN A 50 10.20 2.54 8.50
C GLN A 50 8.71 2.96 8.43
N CYS A 51 7.87 2.47 9.34
CA CYS A 51 6.48 2.93 9.45
C CYS A 51 6.40 4.44 9.70
N THR A 52 7.24 4.96 10.58
CA THR A 52 7.30 6.39 10.91
C THR A 52 7.68 7.24 9.70
N ILE A 53 8.67 6.80 8.91
CA ILE A 53 9.04 7.49 7.66
C ILE A 53 7.85 7.54 6.70
N LEU A 54 7.14 6.42 6.53
CA LEU A 54 5.99 6.36 5.63
C LEU A 54 4.83 7.26 6.10
N PHE A 55 4.56 7.30 7.41
CA PHE A 55 3.53 8.16 7.97
C PHE A 55 3.86 9.65 7.79
N ASN A 56 5.13 10.03 7.96
CA ASN A 56 5.58 11.40 7.72
C ASN A 56 5.56 11.78 6.24
N HIS A 57 5.82 10.83 5.35
CA HIS A 57 5.75 11.05 3.90
C HIS A 57 4.31 11.19 3.40
N SER A 58 3.34 10.54 4.05
CA SER A 58 1.93 10.58 3.62
C SER A 58 0.98 10.87 4.78
N PRO A 59 1.09 12.06 5.41
CA PRO A 59 0.28 12.42 6.57
C PRO A 59 -1.22 12.46 6.25
N HIS A 60 -1.58 12.71 4.98
CA HIS A 60 -2.97 12.69 4.52
C HIS A 60 -3.58 11.27 4.52
N CYS A 61 -2.79 10.24 4.25
CA CYS A 61 -3.25 8.84 4.29
C CYS A 61 -3.28 8.27 5.72
N PHE A 62 -2.47 8.83 6.61
CA PHE A 62 -2.31 8.38 7.99
C PHE A 62 -2.75 9.44 9.00
N SER A 63 -3.82 10.18 8.70
CA SER A 63 -4.35 11.26 9.54
C SER A 63 -4.94 10.75 10.86
N HIS A 64 -5.42 9.50 10.88
CA HIS A 64 -5.97 8.85 12.06
C HIS A 64 -5.06 7.75 12.55
N ASP A 65 -5.00 7.59 13.87
CA ASP A 65 -4.22 6.52 14.48
C ASP A 65 -4.75 5.13 14.07
N GLY A 66 -6.04 4.99 13.80
CA GLY A 66 -6.61 3.77 13.21
C GLY A 66 -5.99 3.38 11.87
N ALA A 67 -5.67 4.34 11.00
CA ALA A 67 -5.01 4.06 9.72
C ALA A 67 -3.55 3.61 9.92
N LYS A 68 -2.84 4.24 10.87
CA LYS A 68 -1.47 3.84 11.25
C LYS A 68 -1.45 2.42 11.85
N ILE A 69 -2.37 2.14 12.77
CA ILE A 69 -2.51 0.84 13.43
C ILE A 69 -2.86 -0.24 12.40
N SER A 70 -3.87 0.00 11.56
CA SER A 70 -4.26 -0.93 10.49
C SER A 70 -3.11 -1.23 9.54
N PHE A 71 -2.31 -0.22 9.19
CA PHE A 71 -1.13 -0.40 8.36
C PHE A 71 -0.06 -1.26 9.04
N ILE A 72 0.23 -0.98 10.32
CA ILE A 72 1.20 -1.77 11.10
C ILE A 72 0.74 -3.22 11.20
N ILE A 73 -0.52 -3.46 11.58
CA ILE A 73 -1.13 -4.81 11.68
C ILE A 73 -1.05 -5.54 10.33
N SER A 74 -1.36 -4.85 9.23
CA SER A 74 -1.30 -5.44 7.88
C SER A 74 0.12 -5.85 7.45
N HIS A 75 1.15 -5.29 8.07
CA HIS A 75 2.55 -5.64 7.84
C HIS A 75 3.08 -6.66 8.87
N LEU A 76 2.27 -7.13 9.81
CA LEU A 76 2.66 -8.23 10.69
C LEU A 76 2.52 -9.57 9.96
N SER A 77 3.40 -10.49 10.30
CA SER A 77 3.39 -11.86 9.81
C SER A 77 3.85 -12.83 10.90
N GLY A 78 3.67 -14.13 10.69
CA GLY A 78 4.17 -15.15 11.61
C GLY A 78 3.67 -14.96 13.04
N GLN A 79 4.59 -15.01 14.01
CA GLN A 79 4.27 -14.87 15.44
C GLN A 79 3.72 -13.49 15.80
N ALA A 80 4.16 -12.42 15.13
CA ALA A 80 3.66 -11.08 15.43
C ALA A 80 2.18 -10.92 15.08
N LEU A 81 1.74 -11.59 14.01
CA LEU A 81 0.32 -11.61 13.65
C LEU A 81 -0.48 -12.43 14.66
N ASP A 82 0.06 -13.56 15.11
CA ASP A 82 -0.57 -14.45 16.09
C ASP A 82 -0.80 -13.75 17.45
N TRP A 83 0.17 -12.93 17.89
CA TRP A 83 0.00 -12.08 19.08
C TRP A 83 -1.03 -10.97 18.92
N SER A 84 -1.27 -10.54 17.68
CA SER A 84 -2.18 -9.43 17.38
C SER A 84 -3.61 -9.90 17.12
N THR A 85 -3.78 -11.16 16.74
CA THR A 85 -5.08 -11.79 16.63
C THR A 85 -5.57 -12.20 18.02
N PRO A 86 -6.84 -11.92 18.36
CA PRO A 86 -7.45 -12.52 19.54
C PRO A 86 -7.34 -14.04 19.38
N SER A 87 -6.59 -14.70 20.27
CA SER A 87 -6.63 -16.16 20.34
C SER A 87 -8.07 -16.56 20.62
N ASP A 88 -8.62 -17.43 19.77
CA ASP A 88 -10.00 -17.94 19.83
C ASP A 88 -10.33 -18.65 21.16
N ASN A 89 -9.31 -18.88 21.98
CA ASN A 89 -9.44 -19.36 23.34
C ASN A 89 -9.24 -18.18 24.32
N PRO A 90 -10.30 -17.49 24.77
CA PRO A 90 -10.16 -16.57 25.88
C PRO A 90 -9.63 -17.39 27.07
N PRO A 91 -8.50 -17.00 27.71
CA PRO A 91 -8.21 -17.53 29.03
C PRO A 91 -9.44 -17.20 29.85
N ASN A 92 -10.11 -18.24 30.33
CA ASN A 92 -11.19 -18.14 31.29
C ASN A 92 -10.74 -17.15 32.38
N CYS A 93 -11.11 -15.88 32.26
CA CYS A 93 -10.96 -14.87 33.28
C CYS A 93 -12.06 -15.07 34.33
N SER A 94 -12.26 -16.32 34.75
CA SER A 94 -12.77 -16.60 36.08
C SER A 94 -11.60 -16.32 37.00
N ALA A 95 -11.46 -15.04 37.36
CA ALA A 95 -10.97 -14.73 38.69
C ALA A 95 -11.95 -15.42 39.65
N GLU A 96 -11.67 -16.67 40.02
CA GLU A 96 -12.21 -17.25 41.24
C GLU A 96 -11.74 -16.34 42.36
N SER A 97 -12.62 -15.42 42.76
CA SER A 97 -12.42 -14.60 43.94
C SER A 97 -12.31 -15.57 45.12
N PRO A 98 -11.16 -15.68 45.81
CA PRO A 98 -11.12 -16.48 47.02
C PRO A 98 -11.99 -15.77 48.06
N ASP A 99 -13.12 -16.40 48.33
CA ASP A 99 -14.05 -16.21 49.44
C ASP A 99 -13.44 -15.40 50.60
N LEU A 100 -13.98 -14.19 50.80
CA LEU A 100 -13.68 -13.37 51.96
C LEU A 100 -14.40 -13.99 53.16
N ARG A 101 -13.66 -14.79 53.93
CA ARG A 101 -14.08 -15.32 55.22
C ARG A 101 -14.01 -14.26 56.33
#